data_AF-A0A7V5WPW2-F1
#
_entry.id   AF-A0A7V5WPW2-F1
#
_cell.length_a   1.000
_cell.length_b   1.000
_cell.length_c   1.000
_cell.angle_alpha   90.00
_cell.angle_beta   90.00
_cell.angle_gamma   90.00
#
_symmetry.space_group_name_H-M   'P 1'
#
loop_
_entity.id
_entity.type
_entity.pdbx_description
1 polymer ?
#
loop_
_entity_poly.entity_id
_entity_poly.type
_entity_poly.pdbx_seq_one_letter_code
_entity_poly.pdbx_strand_id
1 'polypeptide(L)'
;MLYGLGLHLLGFARVYKEIYIGILFSIGVSLVYLKDLNPELLLAIAFFAILASLNCLLISSWEHNLDLAQNYHSGIFAPEKINLRITASLLVFILLSLALLIISRNYYYFAIFLSFSLLLFLDFNKDLLSNLSLRILVDLALFSPLLLIFL
;
A
#
# COMPACT_ATOMS: atom_id res chain seq x y z
N MET A 1 12.58 -19.73 19.77
CA MET A 1 13.98 -19.25 19.62
C MET A 1 14.48 -19.25 18.17
N LEU A 2 14.00 -20.12 17.26
CA LEU A 2 14.39 -20.09 15.83
C LEU A 2 13.85 -18.88 15.04
N TYR A 3 12.74 -18.27 15.47
CA TYR A 3 12.15 -17.10 14.82
C TYR A 3 13.01 -15.83 14.96
N GLY A 4 13.77 -15.71 16.06
CA GLY A 4 14.63 -14.56 16.33
C GLY A 4 15.94 -14.57 15.54
N LEU A 5 16.49 -15.76 15.24
CA LEU A 5 17.76 -15.90 14.53
C LEU A 5 17.62 -15.64 13.02
N GLY A 6 16.48 -16.02 12.42
CA GLY A 6 16.19 -15.72 11.01
C GLY A 6 15.94 -14.22 10.75
N LEU A 7 15.44 -13.49 11.75
CA LEU A 7 15.17 -12.05 11.68
C LEU A 7 16.42 -11.17 11.80
N HIS A 8 17.46 -11.66 12.47
CA HIS A 8 18.71 -10.91 12.68
C HIS A 8 19.70 -11.03 11.50
N LEU A 9 19.61 -12.12 10.71
CA LEU A 9 20.51 -12.37 9.58
C LEU A 9 19.97 -11.84 8.23
N LEU A 10 18.69 -11.49 8.15
CA LEU A 10 18.04 -11.04 6.92
C LEU A 10 17.38 -9.67 7.13
N GLY A 11 18.17 -8.59 7.13
CA GLY A 11 17.64 -7.22 6.99
C GLY A 11 16.75 -7.05 5.75
N PHE A 12 16.91 -7.93 4.75
CA PHE A 12 16.08 -8.04 3.55
C PHE A 12 14.68 -8.62 3.79
N ALA A 13 14.44 -9.43 4.83
CA ALA A 13 13.19 -10.17 5.01
C ALA A 13 11.97 -9.29 5.37
N ARG A 14 12.20 -8.06 5.85
CA ARG A 14 11.13 -7.19 6.34
C ARG A 14 10.42 -6.36 5.26
N VAL A 15 11.05 -6.01 4.13
CA VAL A 15 10.31 -5.40 2.99
C VAL A 15 9.34 -6.41 2.38
N TYR A 16 9.75 -7.68 2.33
CA TYR A 16 8.86 -8.77 1.91
C TYR A 16 7.68 -8.95 2.86
N LYS A 17 7.84 -8.69 4.17
CA LYS A 17 6.72 -8.82 5.14
C LYS A 17 5.55 -7.90 4.80
N GLU A 18 5.83 -6.65 4.42
CA GLU A 18 4.77 -5.68 4.07
C GLU A 18 4.08 -6.06 2.76
N ILE A 19 4.85 -6.57 1.79
CA ILE A 19 4.31 -7.09 0.53
C ILE A 19 3.44 -8.32 0.79
N TYR A 20 3.88 -9.25 1.66
CA TYR A 20 3.09 -10.43 2.01
C TYR A 20 1.79 -10.06 2.74
N ILE A 21 1.81 -9.05 3.62
CA ILE A 21 0.61 -8.56 4.31
C ILE A 21 -0.38 -7.97 3.30
N GLY A 22 0.10 -7.14 2.36
CA GLY A 22 -0.75 -6.60 1.29
C GLY A 22 -1.38 -7.67 0.41
N ILE A 23 -0.61 -8.72 0.06
CA ILE A 23 -1.11 -9.87 -0.70
C ILE A 23 -2.17 -10.65 0.10
N LEU A 24 -1.90 -10.96 1.37
CA LEU A 24 -2.84 -11.68 2.24
C LEU A 24 -4.14 -10.90 2.42
N PHE A 25 -4.06 -9.58 2.60
CA PHE A 25 -5.22 -8.71 2.72
C PHE A 25 -6.07 -8.74 1.45
N SER A 26 -5.43 -8.63 0.27
CA SER A 26 -6.11 -8.73 -1.00
C SER A 26 -6.78 -10.08 -1.23
N ILE A 27 -6.10 -11.19 -0.87
CA ILE A 27 -6.69 -12.53 -0.93
C ILE A 27 -7.94 -12.57 -0.03
N GLY A 28 -7.84 -12.08 1.20
CA GLY A 28 -8.97 -12.01 2.14
C GLY A 28 -10.18 -11.28 1.58
N VAL A 29 -9.98 -10.11 0.95
CA VAL A 29 -11.06 -9.34 0.31
C VAL A 29 -11.63 -10.09 -0.91
N SER A 30 -10.78 -10.78 -1.67
CA SER A 30 -11.18 -11.53 -2.87
C SER A 30 -12.04 -12.76 -2.58
N LEU A 31 -11.87 -13.37 -1.41
CA LEU A 31 -12.63 -14.58 -1.01
C LEU A 31 -14.14 -14.34 -1.01
N VAL A 32 -14.59 -13.09 -0.78
CA VAL A 32 -16.01 -12.71 -0.79
C VAL A 32 -16.61 -12.79 -2.21
N TYR A 33 -15.79 -12.62 -3.25
CA TYR A 33 -16.24 -12.51 -4.63
C TYR A 33 -15.92 -13.73 -5.50
N LEU A 34 -15.53 -14.86 -4.90
CA LEU A 34 -15.13 -16.07 -5.64
C LEU A 34 -16.18 -16.59 -6.62
N LYS A 35 -17.46 -16.33 -6.38
CA LYS A 35 -18.57 -16.81 -7.23
C LYS A 35 -18.81 -15.95 -8.47
N ASP A 36 -18.35 -14.70 -8.47
CA ASP A 36 -18.63 -13.69 -9.51
C ASP A 36 -17.34 -13.11 -10.11
N LEU A 37 -16.27 -13.92 -10.11
CA LEU A 37 -14.97 -13.51 -10.65
C LEU A 37 -15.06 -13.26 -12.16
N ASN A 38 -14.90 -12.00 -12.53
CA ASN A 38 -14.67 -11.57 -13.92
C ASN A 38 -13.25 -11.00 -14.07
N PRO A 39 -12.72 -10.88 -15.29
CA PRO A 39 -11.35 -10.42 -15.52
C PRO A 39 -11.07 -9.01 -14.98
N GLU A 40 -12.06 -8.12 -15.02
CA GLU A 40 -11.92 -6.75 -14.53
C GLU A 40 -11.79 -6.71 -13.01
N LEU A 41 -12.58 -7.53 -12.31
CA LEU A 41 -12.52 -7.69 -10.86
C LEU A 41 -11.20 -8.31 -10.42
N LEU A 42 -10.70 -9.33 -11.15
CA LEU A 42 -9.38 -9.91 -10.89
C LEU A 42 -8.26 -8.88 -11.03
N LEU A 43 -8.33 -8.02 -12.05
CA LEU A 43 -7.36 -6.95 -12.24
C LEU A 43 -7.48 -5.88 -11.15
N ALA A 44 -8.70 -5.50 -10.77
CA ALA A 44 -8.95 -4.57 -9.67
C ALA A 44 -8.41 -5.10 -8.33
N ILE A 45 -8.61 -6.39 -8.05
CA ILE A 45 -8.04 -7.10 -6.90
C ILE A 45 -6.50 -7.01 -6.92
N ALA A 46 -5.87 -7.26 -8.06
CA ALA A 46 -4.42 -7.17 -8.18
C ALA A 46 -3.91 -5.75 -7.90
N PHE A 47 -4.59 -4.73 -8.42
CA PHE A 47 -4.27 -3.33 -8.13
C PHE A 47 -4.49 -2.99 -6.65
N PHE A 48 -5.52 -3.53 -6.02
CA PHE A 48 -5.78 -3.36 -4.60
C PHE A 48 -4.69 -4.01 -3.73
N ALA A 49 -4.19 -5.20 -4.09
CA ALA A 49 -3.04 -5.82 -3.41
C ALA A 49 -1.80 -4.91 -3.43
N ILE A 50 -1.55 -4.30 -4.58
CA ILE A 50 -0.43 -3.37 -4.78
C ILE A 50 -0.64 -2.10 -3.95
N LEU A 51 -1.85 -1.55 -3.97
CA LEU A 51 -2.24 -0.40 -3.15
C LEU A 51 -2.02 -0.68 -1.65
N ALA A 52 -2.49 -1.82 -1.14
CA ALA A 52 -2.30 -2.25 0.25
C ALA A 52 -0.82 -2.43 0.60
N SER A 53 -0.03 -2.99 -0.33
CA SER A 53 1.42 -3.16 -0.14
C SER A 53 2.14 -1.81 -0.09
N LEU A 54 1.82 -0.87 -0.98
CA LEU A 54 2.43 0.47 -1.01
C LEU A 54 2.02 1.29 0.21
N ASN A 55 0.79 1.14 0.68
CA ASN A 55 0.30 1.73 1.93
C ASN A 55 1.16 1.31 3.13
N CYS A 56 1.39 0.00 3.31
CA CYS A 56 2.23 -0.53 4.38
C CYS A 56 3.69 -0.05 4.25
N LEU A 57 4.21 0.01 3.02
CA LEU A 57 5.56 0.50 2.74
C LEU A 57 5.72 2.00 3.04
N LEU A 58 4.70 2.83 2.77
CA LEU A 58 4.71 4.25 3.14
C LEU A 58 4.80 4.43 4.65
N ILE A 59 3.93 3.73 5.40
CA ILE A 59 3.96 3.79 6.88
C ILE A 59 5.33 3.37 7.39
N SER A 60 5.86 2.24 6.92
CA SER A 60 7.18 1.75 7.35
C SER A 60 8.31 2.72 6.97
N SER A 61 8.22 3.41 5.83
CA SER A 61 9.18 4.43 5.39
C SER A 61 9.15 5.67 6.29
N TRP A 62 7.96 6.15 6.65
CA TRP A 62 7.80 7.34 7.49
C TRP A 62 8.15 7.09 8.95
N GLU A 63 7.85 5.90 9.48
CA GLU A 63 8.16 5.52 10.86
C GLU A 63 9.63 5.12 11.06
N HIS A 64 10.42 5.01 9.99
CA HIS A 64 11.84 4.61 10.06
C HIS A 64 12.67 5.44 11.05
N ASN A 65 12.51 6.75 11.05
CA ASN A 65 13.26 7.63 11.96
C ASN A 65 12.81 7.49 13.42
N LEU A 66 11.53 7.17 13.65
CA LEU A 66 10.96 6.91 14.96
C LEU A 66 11.47 5.58 15.51
N ASP A 67 11.52 4.55 14.67
CA ASP A 67 12.07 3.24 15.02
C ASP A 67 13.54 3.36 15.42
N LEU A 68 14.34 4.10 14.63
CA LEU A 68 15.74 4.39 14.97
C LEU A 68 15.88 5.12 16.32
N ALA A 69 15.04 6.13 16.59
CA ALA A 69 15.06 6.87 17.85
C ALA A 69 14.68 6.01 19.07
N GLN A 70 13.88 4.96 18.87
CA GLN A 70 13.47 4.00 19.91
C GLN A 70 14.43 2.80 20.06
N ASN A 71 15.59 2.82 19.38
CA ASN A 71 16.52 1.69 19.27
C ASN A 71 15.89 0.43 18.67
N TYR A 72 14.80 0.58 17.92
CA TYR A 72 14.28 -0.49 17.08
C TYR A 72 15.00 -0.45 15.73
N HIS A 73 15.63 -1.56 15.35
CA HIS A 73 16.22 -1.70 14.02
C HIS A 73 15.12 -1.92 12.98
N SER A 74 14.58 -0.83 12.44
CA SER A 74 13.81 -0.85 11.19
C SER A 74 14.76 -1.12 10.02
N GLY A 75 14.57 -2.24 9.32
CA GLY A 75 15.47 -2.76 8.28
C GLY A 75 15.50 -1.98 6.96
N ILE A 76 14.91 -0.78 6.91
CA ILE A 76 15.01 0.10 5.74
C ILE A 76 16.39 0.77 5.79
N PHE A 77 17.40 0.13 5.19
CA PHE A 77 18.76 0.65 5.16
C PHE A 77 18.94 1.93 4.30
N ALA A 78 17.91 2.37 3.58
CA ALA A 78 17.95 3.56 2.72
C ALA A 78 16.52 4.13 2.49
N PRO A 79 15.91 4.80 3.50
CA PRO A 79 14.55 5.34 3.42
C PRO A 79 14.35 6.28 2.23
N GLU A 80 15.35 7.10 1.89
CA GLU A 80 15.26 8.05 0.78
C GLU A 80 15.12 7.37 -0.59
N LYS A 81 15.90 6.31 -0.85
CA LYS A 81 15.81 5.55 -2.11
C LYS A 81 14.52 4.75 -2.20
N ILE A 82 13.99 4.30 -1.06
CA ILE A 82 12.72 3.57 -0.98
C ILE A 82 11.55 4.52 -1.20
N ASN A 83 11.55 5.73 -0.62
CA ASN A 83 10.54 6.75 -0.87
C ASN A 83 10.44 7.05 -2.36
N LEU A 84 11.56 7.36 -3.03
CA LEU A 84 11.52 7.69 -4.45
C LEU A 84 10.94 6.55 -5.32
N ARG A 85 11.22 5.29 -4.96
CA ARG A 85 10.64 4.11 -5.63
C ARG A 85 9.15 3.95 -5.34
N ILE A 86 8.71 4.23 -4.12
CA ILE A 86 7.29 4.19 -3.74
C ILE A 86 6.54 5.31 -4.48
N THR A 87 7.02 6.55 -4.44
CA THR A 87 6.43 7.70 -5.14
C THR A 87 6.35 7.43 -6.66
N ALA A 88 7.41 6.90 -7.27
CA ALA A 88 7.40 6.52 -8.69
C ALA A 88 6.38 5.41 -8.98
N SER A 89 6.29 4.41 -8.11
CA SER A 89 5.31 3.32 -8.24
C SER A 89 3.88 3.85 -8.13
N LEU A 90 3.59 4.73 -7.17
CA LEU A 90 2.30 5.40 -7.04
C LEU A 90 1.93 6.13 -8.34
N LEU A 91 2.83 6.93 -8.91
CA LEU A 91 2.59 7.64 -10.18
C LEU A 91 2.26 6.67 -11.33
N VAL A 92 3.01 5.58 -11.46
CA VAL A 92 2.74 4.56 -12.49
C VAL A 92 1.36 3.95 -12.32
N PHE A 93 0.98 3.57 -11.10
CA PHE A 93 -0.33 2.96 -10.84
C PHE A 93 -1.49 3.96 -10.92
N ILE A 94 -1.27 5.25 -10.65
CA ILE A 94 -2.23 6.32 -10.93
C ILE A 94 -2.50 6.42 -12.43
N LEU A 95 -1.45 6.46 -13.26
CA LEU A 95 -1.61 6.55 -14.72
C LEU A 95 -2.28 5.29 -15.29
N LEU A 96 -1.90 4.10 -14.81
CA LEU A 96 -2.52 2.85 -15.23
C LEU A 96 -3.99 2.76 -14.83
N SER A 97 -4.33 3.12 -13.59
CA SER A 97 -5.73 3.10 -13.13
C SER A 97 -6.58 4.16 -13.85
N LEU A 98 -6.03 5.33 -14.16
CA LEU A 98 -6.69 6.34 -14.99
C LEU A 98 -6.93 5.85 -16.42
N ALA A 99 -5.95 5.21 -17.04
CA ALA A 99 -6.10 4.64 -18.37
C ALA A 99 -7.19 3.54 -18.40
N LEU A 100 -7.18 2.64 -17.41
CA LEU A 100 -8.19 1.59 -17.27
C LEU A 100 -9.58 2.18 -17.00
N LEU A 101 -9.68 3.24 -16.20
CA LEU A 101 -10.92 3.95 -15.95
C LEU A 101 -11.49 4.56 -17.25
N ILE A 102 -10.65 5.18 -18.09
CA ILE A 102 -11.09 5.76 -19.36
C ILE A 102 -11.60 4.68 -20.33
N ILE A 103 -10.92 3.54 -20.39
CA ILE A 103 -11.24 2.44 -21.31
C ILE A 103 -12.50 1.69 -20.88
N SER A 104 -12.55 1.23 -19.62
CA SER A 104 -13.64 0.37 -19.11
C SER A 104 -14.83 1.14 -18.56
N ARG A 105 -14.62 2.39 -18.12
CA ARG A 105 -15.59 3.19 -17.35
C ARG A 105 -16.10 2.48 -16.08
N ASN A 106 -15.32 1.53 -15.57
CA ASN A 106 -15.69 0.77 -14.38
C ASN A 106 -15.32 1.53 -13.10
N TYR A 107 -16.25 1.56 -12.15
CA TYR A 107 -16.11 2.24 -10.87
C TYR A 107 -14.98 1.67 -9.98
N TYR A 108 -14.60 0.39 -10.17
CA TYR A 108 -13.46 -0.19 -9.46
C TYR A 108 -12.18 0.62 -9.69
N TYR A 109 -11.89 0.97 -10.95
CA TYR A 109 -10.66 1.70 -11.29
C TYR A 109 -10.73 3.15 -10.85
N PHE A 110 -11.93 3.74 -10.76
CA PHE A 110 -12.11 5.08 -10.17
C PHE A 110 -11.70 5.09 -8.70
N ALA A 111 -12.17 4.11 -7.92
CA ALA A 111 -11.87 4.05 -6.51
C ALA A 111 -10.38 3.74 -6.23
N ILE A 112 -9.78 2.86 -7.04
CA ILE A 112 -8.35 2.55 -7.01
C ILE A 112 -7.52 3.81 -7.37
N PHE A 113 -7.90 4.52 -8.43
CA PHE A 113 -7.26 5.77 -8.85
C PHE A 113 -7.29 6.82 -7.74
N LEU A 114 -8.46 7.00 -7.11
CA LEU A 114 -8.63 7.92 -6.00
C LEU A 114 -7.73 7.56 -4.82
N SER A 115 -7.65 6.26 -4.49
CA SER A 115 -6.80 5.77 -3.39
C SER A 115 -5.31 6.04 -3.65
N PHE A 116 -4.80 5.71 -4.84
CA PHE A 116 -3.40 5.98 -5.16
C PHE A 116 -3.09 7.48 -5.16
N SER A 117 -4.03 8.29 -5.67
CA SER A 117 -3.89 9.76 -5.66
C SER A 117 -3.84 10.32 -4.24
N LEU A 118 -4.67 9.79 -3.32
CA LEU A 118 -4.65 10.15 -1.91
C LEU A 118 -3.34 9.73 -1.23
N LEU A 119 -2.85 8.52 -1.47
CA LEU A 119 -1.56 8.07 -0.92
C LEU A 119 -0.40 8.94 -1.42
N LEU A 120 -0.39 9.31 -2.71
CA LEU A 120 0.62 10.21 -3.26
C LEU A 120 0.53 11.61 -2.64
N PHE A 121 -0.68 12.13 -2.46
CA PHE A 121 -0.90 13.40 -1.79
C PHE A 121 -0.39 13.36 -0.34
N LEU A 122 -0.64 12.29 0.40
CA LEU A 122 -0.13 12.12 1.76
C LEU A 122 1.39 12.00 1.79
N ASP A 123 2.01 11.31 0.84
CA ASP A 123 3.48 11.21 0.76
C ASP A 123 4.16 12.55 0.52
N PHE A 124 3.53 13.46 -0.23
CA PHE A 124 4.03 14.84 -0.40
C PHE A 124 3.78 15.75 0.80
N ASN A 125 2.75 15.48 1.60
CA ASN A 125 2.36 16.32 2.74
C ASN A 125 2.75 15.72 4.10
N LYS A 126 3.56 14.66 4.11
CA LYS A 126 3.94 13.94 5.34
C LYS A 126 4.62 14.81 6.39
N ASP A 127 5.41 15.80 5.97
CA ASP A 127 6.13 16.68 6.89
C ASP A 127 5.21 17.66 7.64
N LEU A 128 3.97 17.83 7.17
CA LEU A 128 2.97 18.72 7.77
C LEU A 128 2.06 18.02 8.79
N LEU A 129 2.12 16.69 8.87
CA LEU A 129 1.17 15.87 9.61
C LEU A 129 1.86 15.09 10.73
N SER A 130 1.13 14.84 11.81
CA SER A 130 1.62 13.94 12.86
C SER A 130 1.67 12.50 12.35
N ASN A 131 2.60 11.69 12.85
CA ASN A 131 2.71 10.27 12.47
C ASN A 131 1.41 9.49 12.71
N LEU A 132 0.69 9.81 13.79
CA LEU A 132 -0.62 9.20 14.08
C LEU A 132 -1.65 9.60 13.02
N SER A 133 -1.72 10.88 12.65
CA SER A 133 -2.63 11.37 11.62
C SER A 133 -2.33 10.74 10.27
N LEU A 134 -1.06 10.60 9.91
CA LEU A 134 -0.63 9.96 8.67
C LEU A 134 -1.08 8.51 8.60
N ARG A 135 -0.88 7.73 9.67
CA ARG A 135 -1.33 6.34 9.70
C ARG A 135 -2.84 6.23 9.48
N ILE A 136 -3.62 7.01 10.22
CA ILE A 136 -5.09 6.99 10.10
C ILE A 136 -5.53 7.38 8.67
N LEU A 137 -4.92 8.42 8.08
CA LEU A 137 -5.28 8.90 6.74
C LEU A 137 -4.88 7.91 5.65
N VAL A 138 -3.73 7.25 5.80
CA VAL A 138 -3.26 6.22 4.88
C VAL A 138 -4.18 5.00 4.93
N ASP A 139 -4.54 4.51 6.12
CA ASP A 139 -5.52 3.43 6.26
C ASP A 139 -6.89 3.84 5.68
N LEU A 140 -7.35 5.07 5.92
CA LEU A 140 -8.60 5.57 5.37
C LEU A 140 -8.59 5.67 3.84
N ALA A 141 -7.46 6.03 3.23
CA ALA A 141 -7.29 6.01 1.79
C ALA A 141 -7.48 4.59 1.22
N LEU A 142 -7.00 3.56 1.94
CA LEU A 142 -7.17 2.15 1.57
C LEU A 142 -8.64 1.67 1.70
N PHE A 143 -9.45 2.30 2.55
CA PHE A 143 -10.88 2.00 2.67
C PHE A 143 -11.74 2.63 1.57
N SER A 144 -11.22 3.61 0.82
CA SER A 144 -12.02 4.29 -0.22
C SER A 144 -12.54 3.37 -1.35
N PRO A 145 -11.80 2.33 -1.82
CA PRO A 145 -12.32 1.31 -2.73
C PRO A 145 -13.40 0.45 -2.10
N LEU A 146 -13.23 0.08 -0.83
CA LEU A 146 -14.21 -0.73 -0.11
C LEU A 146 -15.54 0.02 0.02
N LEU A 147 -15.50 1.29 0.42
CA LEU A 147 -16.72 2.10 0.55
C LEU A 147 -17.46 2.27 -0.77
N LEU A 148 -16.75 2.40 -1.90
CA LEU A 148 -17.36 2.58 -3.22
C LEU A 148 -17.83 1.27 -3.87
N ILE A 149 -17.32 0.11 -3.43
CA ILE A 149 -17.77 -1.21 -3.91
C ILE A 149 -19.04 -1.67 -3.18
N PHE A 150 -19.22 -1.26 -1.92
CA PHE A 150 -20.38 -1.62 -1.11
C PHE A 150 -21.59 -0.66 -1.20
N LEU A 151 -21.49 0.40 -2.00
CA LEU A 151 -22.51 1.46 -2.18
C LEU A 151 -23.19 1.32 -3.54
#